data_AF-A0AAI8BF36-F1
#
_entry.id   AF-A0AAI8BF36-F1
#
_cell.length_a   1.000
_cell.length_b   1.000
_cell.length_c   1.000
_cell.angle_alpha   90.00
_cell.angle_beta   90.00
_cell.angle_gamma   90.00
#
_symmetry.space_group_name_H-M   'P 1'
#
loop_
_entity.id
_entity.type
_entity.pdbx_description
1 polymer ?
#
loop_
_entity_poly.entity_id
_entity_poly.type
_entity_poly.pdbx_seq_one_letter_code
_entity_poly.pdbx_strand_id
1 'polypeptide(L)' 'MHQDTLYDSLLAAAQRRSITERELMHMLDDEIARLADGARVHDYLRVIAIRRVRDRIASPAHAADDTPRKRRPGAR' A
#
# COMPACT_ATOMS: atom_id res chain seq x y z
N MET A 1 -11.52 -7.48 -2.63
CA MET A 1 -11.71 -8.84 -3.19
C MET A 1 -11.25 -8.96 -4.65
N HIS A 2 -10.26 -8.18 -5.12
CA HIS A 2 -9.73 -8.27 -6.51
C HIS A 2 -8.20 -8.51 -6.57
N GLN A 3 -7.51 -8.40 -5.44
CA GLN A 3 -6.07 -8.72 -5.38
C GLN A 3 -5.85 -10.23 -5.45
N ASP A 4 -6.70 -10.99 -4.77
CA ASP A 4 -6.65 -12.46 -4.78
C ASP A 4 -6.74 -13.01 -6.21
N THR A 5 -7.66 -12.47 -7.04
CA THR A 5 -7.83 -12.91 -8.43
C THR A 5 -6.62 -12.67 -9.34
N LEU A 6 -5.84 -11.61 -9.10
CA LEU A 6 -4.66 -11.30 -9.92
C LEU A 6 -3.47 -12.15 -9.51
N TYR A 7 -3.28 -12.35 -8.21
CA TYR A 7 -2.24 -13.24 -7.68
C TYR A 7 -2.51 -14.69 -8.08
N ASP A 8 -3.76 -15.16 -7.98
CA ASP A 8 -4.14 -16.52 -8.40
C ASP A 8 -3.88 -16.76 -9.89
N SER A 9 -4.19 -15.76 -10.73
CA SER A 9 -3.91 -15.82 -12.17
C SER A 9 -2.41 -15.89 -12.47
N LEU A 10 -1.61 -15.13 -11.72
CA LEU A 10 -0.16 -15.13 -11.82
C LEU A 10 0.44 -16.46 -11.34
N LEU A 11 -0.06 -17.01 -10.23
CA LEU A 11 0.36 -18.29 -9.67
C LEU A 11 0.06 -19.44 -10.64
N ALA A 12 -1.12 -19.44 -11.27
CA ALA A 12 -1.46 -20.42 -12.30
C ALA A 12 -0.57 -20.30 -13.56
N ALA A 13 -0.09 -19.10 -13.90
CA ALA A 13 0.90 -18.91 -14.96
C ALA A 13 2.31 -19.38 -14.56
N ALA A 14 2.70 -19.17 -13.30
CA ALA A 14 3.97 -19.61 -12.73
C ALA A 14 4.09 -21.13 -12.67
N GLN A 15 3.05 -21.82 -12.21
CA GLN A 15 2.99 -23.29 -12.17
C GLN A 15 3.17 -23.93 -13.55
N ARG A 16 2.57 -23.33 -14.59
CA ARG A 16 2.74 -23.78 -15.99
C ARG A 16 4.19 -23.66 -16.50
N ARG A 17 5.01 -22.83 -15.85
CA ARG A 17 6.43 -22.63 -16.15
C ARG A 17 7.34 -23.33 -15.14
N SER A 18 6.79 -24.20 -14.29
CA SER A 18 7.52 -24.87 -13.20
C SER A 18 8.18 -23.91 -12.21
N ILE A 19 7.65 -22.68 -12.09
CA ILE A 19 8.08 -21.70 -11.11
C ILE A 19 7.33 -22.00 -9.81
N THR A 20 8.06 -22.20 -8.73
CA THR A 20 7.48 -22.40 -7.40
C THR A 20 6.90 -21.09 -6.86
N GLU A 21 5.96 -21.19 -5.92
CA GLU A 21 5.41 -20.01 -5.26
C GLU A 21 6.50 -19.15 -4.58
N ARG A 22 7.50 -19.80 -3.97
CA ARG A 22 8.63 -19.11 -3.34
C ARG A 22 9.46 -18.32 -4.36
N GLU A 23 9.74 -18.90 -5.53
CA GLU A 23 10.44 -18.21 -6.62
C GLU A 23 9.60 -17.07 -7.17
N LEU A 24 8.29 -17.25 -7.32
CA LEU A 24 7.37 -16.20 -7.75
C LEU A 24 7.39 -15.01 -6.78
N MET A 25 7.38 -15.28 -5.46
CA MET A 25 7.47 -14.24 -4.44
C MET A 25 8.80 -13.48 -4.52
N HIS A 26 9.92 -14.18 -4.70
CA HIS A 26 11.21 -13.54 -4.90
C HIS A 26 11.24 -12.65 -6.16
N MET A 27 10.66 -13.11 -7.27
CA MET A 27 10.55 -12.31 -8.50
C MET A 27 9.69 -11.06 -8.30
N LEU A 28 8.62 -11.16 -7.51
CA LEU A 28 7.77 -10.02 -7.16
C LEU A 28 8.53 -9.02 -6.27
N ASP A 29 9.26 -9.50 -5.27
CA ASP A 29 10.07 -8.65 -4.39
C ASP A 29 11.16 -7.91 -5.17
N ASP A 30 11.84 -8.59 -6.09
CA ASP A 30 12.84 -7.98 -6.98
C ASP A 30 12.21 -6.91 -7.88
N GLU A 31 11.01 -7.18 -8.42
CA GLU A 31 10.28 -6.22 -9.25
C GLU A 31 9.84 -5.00 -8.44
N ILE A 32 9.34 -5.20 -7.22
CA ILE A 32 8.99 -4.11 -6.30
C ILE A 32 10.22 -3.28 -5.96
N ALA A 33 11.36 -3.91 -5.67
CA ALA A 33 12.60 -3.22 -5.37
C ALA A 33 13.08 -2.37 -6.56
N ARG A 34 13.01 -2.92 -7.79
CA ARG A 34 13.33 -2.17 -9.02
C ARG A 34 12.39 -1.00 -9.27
N LEU A 35 11.09 -1.19 -9.05
CA LEU A 35 10.11 -0.12 -9.21
C LEU A 35 10.23 0.94 -8.11
N ALA A 36 10.65 0.55 -6.90
CA ALA A 36 10.93 1.48 -5.81
C ALA A 36 12.26 2.23 -6.02
N ASP A 37 13.20 1.65 -6.76
CA ASP A 37 14.43 2.31 -7.17
C ASP A 37 14.14 3.32 -8.28
N GLY A 38 14.53 4.57 -8.07
CA GLY A 38 14.26 5.67 -8.99
C GLY A 38 12.81 6.21 -9.00
N ALA A 39 11.78 5.39 -8.75
CA ALA A 39 10.44 5.93 -8.54
C ALA A 39 10.30 6.42 -7.09
N ARG A 40 9.90 7.68 -6.93
CA ARG A 40 9.57 8.22 -5.61
C ARG A 40 8.37 7.43 -5.09
N VAL A 41 8.60 6.37 -4.31
CA VAL A 41 7.57 5.67 -3.52
C VAL A 41 6.65 6.67 -2.82
N HIS A 42 7.21 7.82 -2.44
CA HIS A 42 6.52 9.00 -1.93
C HIS A 42 5.39 9.55 -2.82
N ASP A 43 5.52 9.52 -4.16
CA ASP A 43 4.50 10.01 -5.09
C ASP A 43 3.32 9.02 -5.18
N TYR A 44 3.57 7.71 -5.16
CA TYR A 44 2.50 6.70 -5.05
C TYR A 44 1.79 6.76 -3.69
N LEU A 45 2.55 6.89 -2.61
CA LEU A 45 2.02 7.08 -1.26
C LEU A 45 1.20 8.37 -1.17
N ARG A 46 1.60 9.45 -1.85
CA ARG A 46 0.87 10.72 -1.89
C ARG A 46 -0.54 10.53 -2.48
N VAL A 47 -0.69 9.78 -3.57
CA VAL A 47 -2.01 9.51 -4.17
C VAL A 47 -2.90 8.74 -3.20
N ILE A 48 -2.36 7.70 -2.56
CA ILE A 48 -3.09 6.91 -1.55
C ILE A 48 -3.47 7.78 -0.35
N ALA A 49 -2.55 8.63 0.12
CA ALA A 49 -2.77 9.54 1.24
C ALA A 49 -3.86 10.57 0.92
N ILE A 50 -3.85 11.19 -0.27
CA ILE A 50 -4.89 12.13 -0.71
C ILE A 50 -6.26 11.45 -0.71
N ARG A 51 -6.36 10.23 -1.26
CA ARG A 51 -7.62 9.48 -1.26
C ARG A 51 -8.13 9.23 0.16
N ARG A 52 -7.27 8.73 1.04
CA ARG A 52 -7.63 8.49 2.45
C ARG A 52 -8.02 9.77 3.19
N VAL A 53 -7.31 10.88 2.95
CA VAL A 53 -7.65 12.20 3.53
C VAL A 53 -9.01 12.67 3.03
N ARG A 54 -9.28 12.56 1.73
CA ARG A 54 -10.58 12.91 1.14
C ARG A 54 -11.71 12.07 1.74
N ASP A 55 -11.50 10.76 1.87
CA ASP A 55 -12.50 9.85 2.45
C ASP A 55 -12.77 10.20 3.93
N ARG A 56 -11.73 10.59 4.69
CA ARG A 56 -11.90 11.08 6.08
C ARG A 56 -12.70 12.38 6.14
N ILE A 57 -12.42 13.33 5.25
CA ILE A 57 -13.15 14.62 5.19
C ILE A 57 -14.60 14.41 4.75
N ALA A 58 -14.85 13.49 3.83
CA ALA A 58 -16.19 13.21 3.31
C ALA A 58 -17.05 12.35 4.28
N SER A 59 -16.43 11.67 5.24
CA SER A 59 -17.14 10.83 6.22
C SER A 59 -17.58 11.65 7.45
N PRO A 60 -18.89 11.82 7.72
CA PRO A 60 -19.39 12.57 8.88
C PRO A 60 -18.97 11.96 10.24
N ALA A 61 -18.56 10.69 10.26
CA ALA A 61 -18.22 9.97 11.49
C ALA A 61 -16.84 10.31 12.07
N HIS A 62 -15.93 10.92 11.29
CA HIS A 62 -14.60 11.32 11.78
C HIS A 62 -14.55 12.74 12.39
N ALA A 63 -15.58 13.55 12.19
CA ALA A 63 -15.64 14.90 12.77
C ALA A 63 -15.70 14.90 14.31
N ALA A 64 -16.01 13.77 14.95
CA ALA A 64 -16.06 13.63 16.41
C ALA A 64 -14.75 13.13 17.06
N ASP A 65 -13.81 12.58 16.27
CA ASP A 65 -12.54 12.02 16.80
C ASP A 65 -11.33 12.93 16.54
N ASP A 66 -11.49 13.97 15.70
CA ASP A 66 -10.53 15.07 15.55
C ASP A 66 -10.60 16.04 16.75
N THR A 67 -10.54 15.51 17.97
CA THR A 67 -10.02 16.31 19.09
C THR A 67 -8.51 16.39 18.87
N PRO A 68 -7.91 17.56 18.61
CA PRO A 68 -6.47 17.65 18.43
C PRO A 68 -5.85 17.19 19.75
N ARG A 69 -5.25 15.99 19.74
CA ARG A 69 -4.46 15.46 20.85
C ARG A 69 -3.43 16.54 21.17
N LYS A 70 -3.71 17.34 22.20
CA LYS A 70 -2.87 18.45 22.67
C LYS A 70 -1.45 17.91 22.72
N ARG A 71 -0.62 18.31 21.75
CA ARG A 71 0.83 18.23 21.88
C ARG A 71 1.12 19.09 23.10
N ARG A 72 1.37 18.46 24.25
CA ARG A 72 1.93 19.15 25.41
C ARG A 72 3.21 19.82 24.91
N PRO A 73 3.31 21.16 24.92
CA PRO A 73 4.58 21.80 24.67
C PRO A 73 5.51 21.39 25.82
N GLY A 74 6.74 21.05 25.47
CA GLY A 74 7.73 20.47 26.37
C GLY A 74 7.91 21.30 27.63
N ALA A 75 8.13 20.58 28.73
CA ALA A 75 8.71 21.12 29.94
C ALA A 75 10.07 21.73 29.61
N ARG A 76 10.26 22.98 30.05
CA ARG A 76 11.56 23.56 30.39
C ARG A 76 11.46 24.09 31.80
#